data_AF-A0A3B0RVL1-F1
#
_entry.id   AF-A0A3B0RVL1-F1
#
_cell.length_a   1.000
_cell.length_b   1.000
_cell.length_c   1.000
_cell.angle_alpha   90.00
_cell.angle_beta   90.00
_cell.angle_gamma   90.00
#
_symmetry.space_group_name_H-M   'P 1'
#
loop_
_entity.id
_entity.type
_entity.pdbx_description
1 polymer ?
#
loop_
_entity_poly.entity_id
_entity_poly.type
_entity_poly.pdbx_seq_one_letter_code
_entity_poly.pdbx_strand_id
1 'polypeptide(L)'
;MTDLPDTQDAGRTDHVIGVGPHPQPWPTDPIFDPDLLAEGDRRNVLDRYRYWTTEAIIADLDTRRNPFHVAIENWQHDFNIGTIVRTANAFLAAEVHIIGKRRWNRRGAMVTDRYQHVRHHPTIADFADFAANNALPIIGIDILPGSIP
;
A
#
# COMPACT_ATOMS: atom_id res chain seq x y z
N MET A 1 48.46 18.59 10.22
CA MET A 1 47.18 18.49 10.93
C MET A 1 46.39 19.70 10.49
N THR A 2 45.66 19.54 9.40
CA THR A 2 45.00 20.64 8.68
C THR A 2 43.51 20.37 8.85
N ASP A 3 42.86 21.16 9.69
CA ASP A 3 41.41 21.11 9.85
C ASP A 3 40.76 21.65 8.58
N LEU A 4 40.05 20.77 7.88
CA LEU A 4 39.14 21.16 6.82
C LEU A 4 37.85 21.68 7.48
N PRO A 5 37.33 22.85 7.09
CA PRO A 5 36.09 23.36 7.64
C PRO A 5 34.93 22.44 7.26
N ASP A 6 34.11 22.13 8.26
CA ASP A 6 32.89 21.35 8.18
C ASP A 6 31.98 21.96 7.10
N THR A 7 31.70 21.18 6.06
CA THR A 7 30.92 21.65 4.92
C THR A 7 29.46 21.68 5.37
N GLN A 8 28.98 22.90 5.61
CA GLN A 8 27.63 23.22 6.04
C GLN A 8 26.58 22.42 5.26
N ASP A 9 25.71 21.77 6.03
CA ASP A 9 24.48 21.07 5.64
C ASP A 9 23.60 22.01 4.80
N ALA A 10 23.79 21.97 3.48
CA ALA A 10 23.08 22.81 2.53
C ALA A 10 21.65 22.28 2.34
N GLY A 11 20.72 22.84 3.11
CA GLY A 11 19.34 23.02 2.68
C GLY A 11 18.50 21.75 2.57
N ARG A 12 18.25 21.07 3.70
CA ARG A 12 17.02 20.30 3.85
C ARG A 12 15.86 21.30 3.85
N THR A 13 15.31 21.59 2.68
CA THR A 13 13.99 22.21 2.60
C THR A 13 13.04 21.26 3.31
N ASP A 14 12.43 21.71 4.41
CA ASP A 14 11.39 20.97 5.09
C ASP A 14 10.22 20.84 4.11
N HIS A 15 10.21 19.77 3.32
CA HIS A 15 9.12 19.46 2.42
C HIS A 15 7.90 19.16 3.29
N VAL A 16 7.04 20.16 3.45
CA VAL A 16 5.78 20.03 4.17
C VAL A 16 4.93 19.02 3.42
N ILE A 17 4.73 17.83 4.00
CA ILE A 17 3.85 16.82 3.43
C ILE A 17 2.40 17.26 3.66
N GLY A 18 1.68 17.40 2.55
CA GLY A 18 0.26 17.70 2.56
C GLY A 18 -0.08 19.16 2.30
N VAL A 19 -1.36 19.47 2.48
CA VAL A 19 -1.97 20.76 2.15
C VAL A 19 -2.83 21.25 3.31
N GLY A 20 -3.00 22.57 3.41
CA GLY A 20 -3.89 23.18 4.41
C GLY A 20 -5.37 22.98 4.08
N PRO A 21 -6.28 23.59 4.87
CA PRO A 21 -7.72 23.58 4.60
C PRO A 21 -8.07 24.02 3.19
N HIS A 22 -9.10 23.41 2.61
CA HIS A 22 -9.61 23.82 1.31
C HIS A 22 -10.42 25.13 1.43
N PRO A 23 -10.23 26.12 0.54
CA PRO A 23 -11.01 27.35 0.58
C PRO A 23 -12.51 27.09 0.32
N GLN A 24 -13.37 27.93 0.90
CA GLN A 24 -14.80 27.90 0.63
C GLN A 24 -15.14 28.59 -0.70
N PRO A 25 -16.23 28.19 -1.40
CA PRO A 25 -17.15 27.10 -1.04
C PRO A 25 -16.52 25.72 -1.28
N TRP A 26 -16.85 24.77 -0.42
CA TRP A 26 -16.36 23.39 -0.57
C TRP A 26 -17.10 22.64 -1.68
N PRO A 27 -16.44 21.68 -2.33
CA PRO A 27 -17.12 20.75 -3.22
C PRO A 27 -18.14 19.91 -2.43
N THR A 28 -19.25 19.55 -3.09
CA THR A 28 -20.35 18.80 -2.48
C THR A 28 -20.39 17.33 -2.91
N ASP A 29 -19.44 16.89 -3.75
CA ASP A 29 -19.34 15.51 -4.19
C ASP A 29 -18.94 14.59 -3.01
N PRO A 30 -19.62 13.44 -2.80
CA PRO A 30 -19.32 12.50 -1.71
C PRO A 30 -17.92 11.89 -1.76
N ILE A 31 -17.16 12.03 -2.85
CA ILE A 31 -15.75 11.60 -2.88
C ILE A 31 -14.87 12.44 -1.94
N PHE A 32 -15.29 13.66 -1.58
CA PHE A 32 -14.53 14.53 -0.71
C PHE A 32 -14.89 14.30 0.76
N ASP A 33 -13.86 14.23 1.60
CA ASP A 33 -13.94 14.09 3.04
C ASP A 33 -14.06 15.48 3.70
N PRO A 34 -15.19 15.78 4.38
CA PRO A 34 -15.41 17.10 5.00
C PRO A 34 -14.36 17.48 6.05
N ASP A 35 -13.83 16.51 6.81
CA ASP A 35 -12.84 16.78 7.85
C ASP A 35 -11.50 17.16 7.22
N LEU A 36 -11.11 16.48 6.13
CA LEU A 36 -9.90 16.85 5.38
C LEU A 36 -10.04 18.21 4.72
N LEU A 37 -11.21 18.55 4.18
CA LEU A 37 -11.48 19.88 3.63
C LEU A 37 -11.36 20.97 4.70
N ALA A 38 -11.83 20.70 5.92
CA ALA A 38 -11.82 21.64 7.05
C ALA A 38 -10.44 21.83 7.67
N GLU A 39 -9.69 20.75 7.88
CA GLU A 39 -8.46 20.73 8.68
C GLU A 39 -7.19 20.70 7.83
N GLY A 40 -7.33 20.39 6.54
CA GLY A 40 -6.24 20.12 5.62
C GLY A 40 -5.90 18.63 5.53
N ASP A 41 -5.24 18.26 4.44
CA ASP A 41 -4.87 16.88 4.14
C ASP A 41 -3.36 16.66 4.25
N ARG A 42 -2.93 16.07 5.36
CA ARG A 42 -1.52 15.74 5.66
C ARG A 42 -1.09 14.34 5.20
N ARG A 43 -1.97 13.58 4.51
CA ARG A 43 -1.62 12.22 4.08
C ARG A 43 -0.52 12.26 3.01
N ASN A 44 0.24 11.18 2.86
CA ASN A 44 1.18 11.05 1.75
C ASN A 44 0.49 10.38 0.55
N VAL A 45 -0.35 11.16 -0.14
CA VAL A 45 -1.10 10.74 -1.33
C VAL A 45 -0.76 11.66 -2.51
N LEU A 46 -1.03 11.20 -3.72
CA LEU A 46 -0.92 12.02 -4.92
C LEU A 46 -1.86 13.23 -4.83
N ASP A 47 -1.47 14.35 -5.45
CA ASP A 47 -2.23 15.60 -5.39
C ASP A 47 -3.66 15.46 -5.89
N ARG A 48 -3.91 14.59 -6.88
CA ARG A 48 -5.25 14.30 -7.39
C ARG A 48 -6.22 13.68 -6.37
N TYR A 49 -5.68 13.10 -5.30
CA TYR A 49 -6.44 12.44 -4.23
C TYR A 49 -6.55 13.28 -2.96
N ARG A 50 -6.08 14.53 -3.00
CA ARG A 50 -6.19 15.43 -1.85
C ARG A 50 -7.64 15.64 -1.48
N TYR A 51 -7.90 15.56 -0.18
CA TYR A 51 -9.23 15.67 0.41
C TYR A 51 -10.20 14.56 0.03
N TRP A 52 -9.80 13.55 -0.77
CA TRP A 52 -10.69 12.43 -1.07
C TRP A 52 -10.81 11.51 0.13
N THR A 53 -11.98 10.91 0.30
CA THR A 53 -12.17 9.79 1.23
C THR A 53 -11.27 8.62 0.83
N THR A 54 -10.91 7.78 1.80
CA THR A 54 -10.07 6.61 1.51
C THR A 54 -10.78 5.68 0.53
N GLU A 55 -12.11 5.55 0.66
CA GLU A 55 -13.00 4.74 -0.17
C GLU A 55 -13.02 5.23 -1.61
N ALA A 56 -13.07 6.56 -1.84
CA ALA A 56 -13.01 7.13 -3.19
C ALA A 56 -11.65 6.87 -3.85
N ILE A 57 -10.55 6.93 -3.10
CA ILE A 57 -9.22 6.58 -3.61
C ILE A 57 -9.18 5.10 -4.00
N ILE A 58 -9.65 4.20 -3.13
CA ILE A 58 -9.72 2.76 -3.44
C ILE A 58 -10.55 2.53 -4.70
N ALA A 59 -11.73 3.14 -4.81
CA ALA A 59 -12.60 2.99 -5.97
C ALA A 59 -11.93 3.44 -7.28
N ASP A 60 -11.21 4.58 -7.30
CA ASP A 60 -10.45 5.02 -8.48
C ASP A 60 -9.29 4.06 -8.81
N LEU A 61 -8.59 3.55 -7.81
CA LEU A 61 -7.52 2.56 -8.02
C LEU A 61 -8.09 1.25 -8.59
N ASP A 62 -9.24 0.79 -8.11
CA ASP A 62 -9.92 -0.42 -8.55
C ASP A 62 -10.25 -0.41 -10.06
N THR A 63 -10.51 0.77 -10.64
CA THR A 63 -10.75 0.91 -12.09
C THR A 63 -9.53 0.58 -12.96
N ARG A 64 -8.33 0.49 -12.37
CA ARG A 64 -7.05 0.36 -13.09
C ARG A 64 -6.16 -0.75 -12.53
N ARG A 65 -6.66 -1.58 -11.61
CA ARG A 65 -5.86 -2.68 -11.07
C ARG A 65 -5.51 -3.68 -12.15
N ASN A 66 -4.28 -4.18 -12.07
CA ASN A 66 -3.83 -5.26 -12.90
C ASN A 66 -4.39 -6.58 -12.34
N PRO A 67 -4.82 -7.53 -13.19
CA PRO A 67 -5.48 -8.77 -12.77
C PRO A 67 -4.48 -9.81 -12.26
N PHE A 68 -3.57 -9.40 -11.38
CA PHE A 68 -2.66 -10.30 -10.68
C PHE A 68 -2.76 -10.09 -9.17
N HIS A 69 -2.52 -11.17 -8.45
CA HIS A 69 -2.60 -11.23 -7.00
C HIS A 69 -1.21 -11.56 -6.44
N VAL A 70 -0.94 -11.15 -5.19
CA VAL A 70 0.30 -11.50 -4.49
C VAL A 70 -0.05 -12.26 -3.23
N ALA A 71 0.46 -13.48 -3.08
CA ALA A 71 0.25 -14.29 -1.89
C ALA A 71 1.53 -14.41 -1.06
N ILE A 72 1.39 -14.34 0.27
CA ILE A 72 2.51 -14.35 1.21
C ILE A 72 2.20 -15.33 2.33
N GLU A 73 3.04 -16.34 2.49
CA GLU A 73 2.96 -17.32 3.55
C GLU A 73 3.61 -16.80 4.85
N ASN A 74 2.80 -16.46 5.85
CA ASN A 74 3.25 -15.86 7.12
C ASN A 74 3.45 -16.91 8.22
N TRP A 75 4.48 -17.74 8.09
CA TRP A 75 4.81 -18.77 9.10
C TRP A 75 5.69 -18.23 10.24
N GLN A 76 6.71 -17.43 9.91
CA GLN A 76 7.72 -16.95 10.86
C GLN A 76 7.84 -15.41 10.89
N HIS A 77 6.82 -14.73 11.41
CA HIS A 77 6.85 -13.27 11.68
C HIS A 77 7.61 -12.47 10.62
N ASP A 78 7.24 -12.66 9.35
CA ASP A 78 8.02 -12.14 8.25
C ASP A 78 7.99 -10.60 8.28
N PHE A 79 9.18 -10.01 8.45
CA PHE A 79 9.36 -8.57 8.56
C PHE A 79 9.18 -7.85 7.22
N ASN A 80 9.21 -8.59 6.10
CA ASN A 80 9.16 -8.05 4.75
C ASN A 80 7.74 -7.86 4.21
N ILE A 81 6.71 -8.41 4.87
CA ILE A 81 5.31 -8.36 4.41
C ILE A 81 4.89 -6.92 4.08
N GLY A 82 5.24 -5.95 4.93
CA GLY A 82 4.94 -4.55 4.67
C GLY A 82 5.53 -4.02 3.37
N THR A 83 6.79 -4.33 3.09
CA THR A 83 7.43 -3.90 1.84
C THR A 83 6.78 -4.58 0.63
N ILE A 84 6.43 -5.87 0.74
CA ILE A 84 5.72 -6.59 -0.32
C ILE A 84 4.35 -5.94 -0.60
N VAL A 85 3.58 -5.61 0.44
CA VAL A 85 2.28 -4.92 0.30
C VAL A 85 2.45 -3.55 -0.37
N ARG A 86 3.49 -2.79 0.01
CA ARG A 86 3.80 -1.51 -0.63
C ARG A 86 4.10 -1.66 -2.12
N THR A 87 4.93 -2.63 -2.46
CA THR A 87 5.27 -2.94 -3.86
C THR A 87 4.03 -3.37 -4.62
N ALA A 88 3.19 -4.26 -4.07
CA ALA A 88 1.95 -4.69 -4.68
C ALA A 88 0.99 -3.50 -4.93
N ASN A 89 0.87 -2.57 -3.99
CA ASN A 89 0.10 -1.33 -4.19
C ASN A 89 0.68 -0.46 -5.31
N ALA A 90 2.01 -0.32 -5.38
CA ALA A 90 2.68 0.46 -6.42
C ALA A 90 2.46 -0.12 -7.83
N PHE A 91 2.38 -1.44 -7.97
CA PHE A 91 2.07 -2.12 -9.22
C PHE A 91 0.56 -2.30 -9.47
N LEU A 92 -0.30 -1.73 -8.62
CA LEU A 92 -1.75 -1.87 -8.69
C LEU A 92 -2.21 -3.33 -8.76
N ALA A 93 -1.61 -4.21 -7.95
CA ALA A 93 -2.08 -5.58 -7.80
C ALA A 93 -3.56 -5.58 -7.39
N ALA A 94 -4.33 -6.56 -7.88
CA ALA A 94 -5.75 -6.73 -7.59
C ALA A 94 -5.99 -6.93 -6.09
N GLU A 95 -5.27 -7.86 -5.47
CA GLU A 95 -5.38 -8.16 -4.04
C GLU A 95 -4.07 -8.79 -3.51
N VAL A 96 -3.78 -8.55 -2.24
CA VAL A 96 -2.71 -9.22 -1.49
C VAL A 96 -3.31 -10.23 -0.53
N HIS A 97 -2.77 -11.45 -0.52
CA HIS A 97 -3.21 -12.55 0.33
C HIS A 97 -2.18 -12.84 1.41
N ILE A 98 -2.58 -12.79 2.67
CA ILE A 98 -1.77 -13.18 3.83
C ILE A 98 -2.26 -14.56 4.28
N ILE A 99 -1.39 -15.57 4.21
CA ILE A 99 -1.72 -16.96 4.51
C ILE A 99 -1.11 -17.33 5.86
N GLY A 100 -1.84 -18.07 6.70
CA GLY A 100 -1.36 -18.49 8.02
C GLY A 100 -1.61 -17.43 9.09
N LYS A 101 -0.54 -16.89 9.70
CA LYS A 101 -0.69 -15.93 10.81
C LYS A 101 -1.35 -14.63 10.34
N ARG A 102 -2.47 -14.26 10.98
CA ARG A 102 -3.25 -13.05 10.66
C ARG A 102 -2.50 -11.74 10.93
N ARG A 103 -1.69 -11.70 11.99
CA ARG A 103 -0.95 -10.49 12.37
C ARG A 103 0.39 -10.45 11.65
N TRP A 104 0.70 -9.29 11.07
CA TRP A 104 1.94 -9.01 10.36
C TRP A 104 2.40 -7.57 10.60
N ASN A 105 3.67 -7.29 10.35
CA ASN A 105 4.26 -5.97 10.58
C ASN A 105 3.96 -5.00 9.41
N ARG A 106 3.09 -4.01 9.67
CA ARG A 106 2.67 -3.03 8.67
C ARG A 106 3.64 -1.87 8.45
N ARG A 107 4.70 -1.75 9.26
CA ARG A 107 5.61 -0.59 9.21
C ARG A 107 6.19 -0.38 7.80
N GLY A 108 6.60 -1.46 7.14
CA GLY A 108 7.16 -1.42 5.78
C GLY A 108 6.14 -1.02 4.69
N ALA A 109 4.84 -1.14 4.96
CA ALA A 109 3.80 -0.76 4.01
C ALA A 109 3.72 0.76 3.81
N MET A 110 4.28 1.55 4.74
CA MET A 110 4.22 3.01 4.69
C MET A 110 2.78 3.51 4.48
N VAL A 111 1.81 2.89 5.19
CA VAL A 111 0.37 3.20 5.17
C VAL A 111 -0.34 2.88 3.84
N THR A 112 0.38 2.38 2.84
CA THR A 112 -0.23 1.99 1.55
C THR A 112 -1.19 0.80 1.67
N ASP A 113 -1.09 0.03 2.77
CA ASP A 113 -2.03 -1.04 3.10
C ASP A 113 -3.47 -0.55 3.27
N ARG A 114 -3.70 0.75 3.52
CA ARG A 114 -5.05 1.34 3.55
C ARG A 114 -5.72 1.45 2.18
N TYR A 115 -4.95 1.45 1.11
CA TYR A 115 -5.45 1.62 -0.27
C TYR A 115 -5.35 0.35 -1.10
N GLN A 116 -4.88 -0.74 -0.48
CA GLN A 116 -4.73 -2.05 -1.10
C GLN A 116 -5.72 -3.04 -0.49
N HIS A 117 -6.31 -3.90 -1.32
CA HIS A 117 -7.11 -5.02 -0.84
C HIS A 117 -6.17 -6.06 -0.22
N VAL A 118 -6.37 -6.35 1.06
CA VAL A 118 -5.58 -7.35 1.82
C VAL A 118 -6.51 -8.37 2.43
N ARG A 119 -6.43 -9.62 1.97
CA ARG A 119 -7.22 -10.75 2.45
C ARG A 119 -6.38 -11.67 3.31
N HIS A 120 -6.96 -12.14 4.41
CA HIS A 120 -6.34 -13.16 5.26
C HIS A 120 -6.97 -14.53 4.98
N HIS A 121 -6.10 -15.53 4.86
CA HIS A 121 -6.45 -16.95 4.76
C HIS A 121 -5.84 -17.70 5.94
N PRO A 122 -6.62 -18.43 6.76
CA PRO A 122 -6.09 -19.18 7.89
C PRO A 122 -5.09 -20.26 7.49
N THR A 123 -5.33 -20.94 6.35
CA THR A 123 -4.49 -22.03 5.85
C THR A 123 -4.19 -21.88 4.36
N ILE A 124 -3.21 -22.64 3.88
CA ILE A 124 -2.90 -22.75 2.44
C ILE A 124 -4.06 -23.35 1.64
N ALA A 125 -4.85 -24.25 2.26
CA ALA A 125 -6.03 -24.84 1.61
C ALA A 125 -7.12 -23.78 1.37
N ASP A 126 -7.38 -22.91 2.35
CA ASP A 126 -8.34 -21.79 2.19
C ASP A 126 -7.93 -20.85 1.05
N PHE A 127 -6.62 -20.59 0.92
CA PHE A 127 -6.09 -19.81 -0.20
C PHE A 127 -6.24 -20.53 -1.54
N ALA A 128 -5.94 -21.83 -1.60
CA ALA A 128 -6.10 -22.63 -2.80
C ALA A 128 -7.57 -22.69 -3.26
N ASP A 129 -8.51 -22.81 -2.33
CA ASP A 129 -9.95 -22.77 -2.61
C ASP A 129 -10.37 -21.39 -3.17
N PHE A 130 -9.86 -20.30 -2.58
CA PHE A 130 -10.08 -18.96 -3.14
C PHE A 130 -9.57 -18.86 -4.57
N ALA A 131 -8.34 -19.30 -4.83
CA ALA A 131 -7.74 -19.22 -6.16
C ALA A 131 -8.54 -20.05 -7.18
N ALA A 132 -8.94 -21.28 -6.83
CA ALA A 132 -9.75 -22.14 -7.68
C ALA A 132 -11.12 -21.51 -8.00
N ASN A 133 -11.82 -20.98 -6.98
CA ASN A 133 -13.14 -20.35 -7.15
C ASN A 133 -13.09 -19.06 -7.99
N ASN A 134 -11.93 -18.40 -8.07
CA ASN A 134 -11.73 -17.19 -8.86
C ASN A 134 -10.95 -17.45 -10.16
N ALA A 135 -10.72 -18.71 -10.53
CA ALA A 135 -9.96 -19.11 -11.71
C ALA A 135 -8.57 -18.46 -11.80
N LEU A 136 -7.87 -18.37 -10.66
CA LEU A 136 -6.52 -17.79 -10.54
C LEU A 136 -5.47 -18.92 -10.52
N PRO A 137 -4.59 -19.02 -11.55
CA PRO A 137 -3.44 -19.92 -11.49
C PRO A 137 -2.48 -19.53 -10.37
N ILE A 138 -2.03 -20.50 -9.58
CA ILE A 138 -1.04 -20.29 -8.53
C ILE A 138 0.36 -20.55 -9.11
N ILE A 139 1.25 -19.58 -8.98
CA ILE A 139 2.65 -19.69 -9.39
C ILE A 139 3.51 -19.60 -8.12
N GLY A 140 4.21 -20.69 -7.80
CA GLY A 140 5.15 -20.73 -6.67
C GLY A 140 6.45 -20.02 -7.04
N ILE A 141 6.90 -19.11 -6.17
CA ILE A 141 8.19 -18.41 -6.31
C ILE A 141 9.11 -18.94 -5.21
N ASP A 142 10.03 -19.83 -5.58
CA ASP A 142 10.97 -20.45 -4.65
C ASP A 142 12.30 -20.76 -5.37
N ILE A 143 13.33 -21.10 -4.59
CA ILE A 143 14.67 -21.48 -5.05
C ILE A 143 14.93 -22.99 -4.86
N LEU A 144 13.87 -23.79 -4.80
CA LEU A 144 13.97 -25.24 -4.61
C LEU A 144 14.43 -25.96 -5.89
N PRO A 145 15.04 -27.15 -5.78
CA PRO A 145 15.35 -28.00 -6.92
C PRO A 145 14.11 -28.23 -7.80
N GLY A 146 14.24 -27.98 -9.10
CA GLY A 146 13.14 -28.09 -10.07
C GLY A 146 12.47 -26.75 -10.45
N SER A 147 12.85 -25.64 -9.81
CA SER A 147 12.38 -24.30 -10.20
C SER A 147 12.96 -23.89 -11.55
N ILE A 148 12.14 -23.21 -12.36
CA ILE A 148 12.52 -22.72 -13.70
C ILE A 148 12.55 -21.18 -13.73
N PRO A 149 13.55 -20.54 -14.37
CA PRO A 149 13.63 -19.08 -14.51
C PRO A 149 12.55 -18.45 -15.39
#